data_AF-A0AB34DGP5-F1
#
_entry.id   AF-A0AB34DGP5-F1
#
_cell.length_a   1.000
_cell.length_b   1.000
_cell.length_c   1.000
_cell.angle_alpha   90.00
_cell.angle_beta   90.00
_cell.angle_gamma   90.00
#
_symmetry.space_group_name_H-M   'P 1'
#
loop_
_entity.id
_entity.type
_entity.pdbx_description
1 polymer ?
#
loop_
_entity_poly.entity_id
_entity_poly.type
_entity_poly.pdbx_seq_one_letter_code
_entity_poly.pdbx_strand_id
1 'polypeptide(L)'
;MKKSRFSEPQILAILRQAEGGVPVPELCWEHGMSTASFYKWRPKYGGMDASMISQMKALEDENRRLKKMYAEMSMQTELLKEALGKKLTRPSQRRELAAKAVAQRGVSIALACRTFGVSETCYRYSPQCNADNEQIADLLLGLVRVKKTWGFGRCFLYMRNVQGHRWNHKRVYRVYRELKLNLRIKLRRRLKREKPEELAVPDAPNMVWSMDFMADRLADGRQFRLLNVLDDFNREGLRIEVDFSLPAERVVRSLNQIIEWRGKPLAIRVDNGPEYVSSKLVEWAERQGIALNYIQPGKPQQNAYVERYSRTVRHEWLDLYIFDSITEVQEIATQWLWTYNHERPNMGIGGITPAQKLKMAA
;
A
#
# COMPACT_ATOMS: atom_id res chain seq x y z
N MET A 1 -42.31 38.84 10.60
CA MET A 1 -42.92 40.18 10.55
C MET A 1 -44.43 40.02 10.50
N LYS A 2 -45.20 40.75 11.31
CA LYS A 2 -46.67 40.76 11.23
C LYS A 2 -47.07 41.25 9.82
N LYS A 3 -47.94 40.52 9.12
CA LYS A 3 -48.46 40.94 7.81
C LYS A 3 -49.29 42.22 8.00
N SER A 4 -49.00 43.26 7.22
CA SER A 4 -49.80 44.49 7.20
C SER A 4 -51.25 44.17 6.80
N ARG A 5 -52.22 44.87 7.40
CA ARG A 5 -53.66 44.73 7.09
C ARG A 5 -53.99 45.17 5.66
N PHE A 6 -53.20 46.08 5.10
CA PHE A 6 -53.36 46.59 3.74
C PHE A 6 -52.26 46.02 2.83
N SER A 7 -52.67 45.59 1.63
CA SER A 7 -51.73 45.20 0.57
C SER A 7 -51.09 46.44 -0.05
N GLU A 8 -49.88 46.31 -0.59
CA GLU A 8 -49.17 47.43 -1.22
C GLU A 8 -49.94 48.07 -2.39
N PRO A 9 -50.67 47.32 -3.25
CA PRO A 9 -51.55 47.92 -4.25
C PRO A 9 -52.69 48.76 -3.64
N GLN A 10 -53.24 48.33 -2.50
CA GLN A 10 -54.26 49.10 -1.77
C GLN A 10 -53.66 50.38 -1.20
N ILE A 11 -52.45 50.32 -0.63
CA ILE A 11 -51.75 51.50 -0.10
C ILE A 11 -51.50 52.53 -1.22
N LEU A 12 -51.10 52.08 -2.42
CA LEU A 12 -50.88 52.97 -3.57
C LEU A 12 -52.17 53.62 -4.08
N ALA A 13 -53.27 52.87 -4.16
CA ALA A 13 -54.55 53.41 -4.60
C ALA A 13 -55.01 54.56 -3.68
N ILE A 14 -54.84 54.39 -2.38
CA ILE A 14 -55.22 55.36 -1.35
C ILE A 14 -54.30 56.61 -1.40
N LEU A 15 -53.00 56.42 -1.62
CA LEU A 15 -52.08 57.54 -1.79
C LEU A 15 -52.37 58.34 -3.08
N ARG A 16 -52.76 57.68 -4.18
CA ARG A 16 -53.17 58.36 -5.42
C ARG A 16 -54.45 59.16 -5.26
N GLN A 17 -55.43 58.66 -4.51
CA GLN A 17 -56.66 59.42 -4.22
C GLN A 17 -56.33 60.70 -3.44
N ALA A 18 -55.37 60.66 -2.52
CA ALA A 18 -54.90 61.86 -1.82
C ALA A 18 -54.12 62.82 -2.73
N GLU A 19 -53.29 62.31 -3.65
CA GLU A 19 -52.61 63.12 -4.67
C GLU A 19 -53.60 63.76 -5.67
N GLY A 20 -54.75 63.11 -5.90
CA GLY A 20 -55.87 63.61 -6.69
C GLY A 20 -56.76 64.65 -5.98
N GLY A 21 -56.41 65.05 -4.76
CA GLY A 21 -57.06 66.16 -4.04
C GLY A 21 -58.06 65.77 -2.95
N VAL A 22 -58.24 64.47 -2.65
CA VAL A 22 -59.13 64.02 -1.55
C VAL A 22 -58.46 64.30 -0.19
N PRO A 23 -59.16 64.92 0.78
CA PRO A 23 -58.63 65.18 2.12
C PRO A 23 -58.20 63.90 2.85
N VAL A 24 -56.99 63.88 3.40
CA VAL A 24 -56.42 62.75 4.15
C VAL A 24 -57.31 62.24 5.30
N PRO A 25 -58.01 63.09 6.09
CA PRO A 25 -58.92 62.62 7.13
C PRO A 25 -60.09 61.77 6.59
N GLU A 26 -60.58 62.08 5.40
CA GLU A 26 -61.68 61.38 4.73
C GLU A 26 -61.25 59.98 4.28
N LEU A 27 -60.09 59.87 3.64
CA LEU A 27 -59.50 58.60 3.23
C LEU A 27 -59.18 57.69 4.42
N CYS A 28 -58.74 58.28 5.54
CA CYS A 28 -58.49 57.53 6.78
C CYS A 28 -59.76 56.95 7.39
N TRP A 29 -60.86 57.68 7.32
CA TRP A 29 -62.18 57.21 7.76
C TRP A 29 -62.73 56.11 6.84
N GLU A 30 -62.70 56.33 5.52
CA GLU A 30 -63.22 55.41 4.50
C GLU A 30 -62.51 54.05 4.51
N HIS A 31 -61.18 54.06 4.59
CA HIS A 31 -60.39 52.83 4.57
C HIS A 31 -60.10 52.26 5.98
N GLY A 32 -60.63 52.87 7.04
CA GLY A 32 -60.46 52.41 8.42
C GLY A 32 -58.99 52.35 8.87
N MET A 33 -58.23 53.40 8.56
CA MET A 33 -56.80 53.53 8.88
C MET A 33 -56.52 54.79 9.70
N SER A 34 -55.40 54.78 10.43
CA SER A 34 -54.97 55.97 11.17
C SER A 34 -54.27 56.99 10.25
N THR A 35 -54.44 58.28 10.53
CA THR A 35 -53.68 59.36 9.85
C THR A 35 -52.17 59.14 9.97
N ALA A 36 -51.69 58.64 11.11
CA ALA A 36 -50.29 58.26 11.30
C ALA A 36 -49.81 57.16 10.34
N SER A 37 -50.67 56.19 9.98
CA SER A 37 -50.35 55.16 9.00
C SER A 37 -50.18 55.75 7.60
N PHE A 38 -51.08 56.66 7.21
CA PHE A 38 -51.02 57.35 5.92
C PHE A 38 -49.72 58.16 5.77
N TYR A 39 -49.38 59.00 6.75
CA TYR A 39 -48.14 59.79 6.70
C TYR A 39 -46.86 58.94 6.85
N LYS A 40 -46.94 57.71 7.37
CA LYS A 40 -45.81 56.75 7.32
C LYS A 40 -45.65 56.11 5.94
N TRP A 41 -46.74 55.94 5.19
CA TRP A 41 -46.70 55.36 3.85
C TRP A 41 -46.28 56.37 2.78
N ARG A 42 -46.70 57.63 2.91
CA ARG A 42 -46.44 58.68 1.93
C ARG A 42 -44.96 58.85 1.55
N PRO A 43 -43.97 58.86 2.47
CA PRO A 43 -42.55 58.93 2.10
C PRO A 43 -42.01 57.63 1.48
N LYS A 44 -42.65 56.49 1.74
CA LYS A 44 -42.18 55.17 1.31
C LYS A 44 -42.75 54.72 -0.04
N TYR A 45 -43.98 55.12 -0.34
CA TYR A 45 -44.73 54.68 -1.53
C TYR A 45 -45.31 55.84 -2.35
N GLY A 46 -45.23 57.09 -1.88
CA GLY A 46 -45.72 58.26 -2.63
C GLY A 46 -44.92 58.46 -3.92
N GLY A 47 -45.61 58.78 -5.02
CA GLY A 47 -45.00 58.92 -6.35
C GLY A 47 -44.58 57.61 -7.05
N MET A 48 -44.78 56.43 -6.43
CA MET A 48 -44.51 55.14 -7.08
C MET A 48 -45.76 54.58 -7.76
N ASP A 49 -45.62 53.97 -8.92
CA ASP A 49 -46.69 53.16 -9.53
C ASP A 49 -46.54 51.67 -9.16
N ALA A 50 -47.55 50.87 -9.50
CA ALA A 50 -47.54 49.43 -9.23
C ALA A 50 -46.38 48.69 -9.95
N SER A 51 -45.89 49.24 -11.08
CA SER A 51 -44.76 48.70 -11.84
C SER A 51 -43.44 48.91 -11.09
N MET A 52 -43.22 50.11 -10.54
CA MET A 52 -42.05 50.48 -9.73
C MET A 52 -41.94 49.64 -8.46
N ILE A 53 -43.06 49.33 -7.78
CA ILE A 53 -43.04 48.42 -6.62
C ILE A 53 -42.64 47.01 -7.04
N SER A 54 -43.15 46.51 -8.16
CA SER A 54 -42.77 45.19 -8.68
C SER A 54 -41.28 45.13 -9.02
N GLN A 55 -40.74 46.18 -9.64
CA GLN A 55 -39.31 46.30 -9.92
C GLN A 55 -38.48 46.38 -8.63
N MET A 56 -38.93 47.15 -7.64
CA MET A 56 -38.25 47.24 -6.34
C MET A 56 -38.15 45.86 -5.65
N LYS A 57 -39.23 45.07 -5.67
CA LYS A 57 -39.21 43.70 -5.12
C LYS A 57 -38.27 42.77 -5.87
N ALA A 58 -38.29 42.83 -7.20
CA ALA A 58 -37.37 42.05 -8.02
C ALA A 58 -35.91 42.40 -7.68
N LEU A 59 -35.61 43.70 -7.52
CA LEU A 59 -34.30 44.19 -7.10
C LEU A 59 -33.95 43.80 -5.66
N GLU A 60 -34.91 43.77 -4.74
CA GLU A 60 -34.69 43.30 -3.36
C GLU A 60 -34.37 41.79 -3.31
N ASP A 61 -35.08 40.98 -4.08
CA ASP A 61 -34.85 39.55 -4.20
C ASP A 61 -33.52 39.24 -4.91
N GLU A 62 -33.19 40.00 -5.95
CA GLU A 62 -31.89 39.95 -6.61
C GLU A 62 -30.76 40.35 -5.64
N ASN A 63 -30.91 41.45 -4.89
CA ASN A 63 -29.96 41.85 -3.86
C ASN A 63 -29.80 40.78 -2.78
N ARG A 64 -30.89 40.11 -2.36
CA ARG A 64 -30.82 39.00 -1.41
C ARG A 64 -30.01 37.84 -1.99
N ARG A 65 -30.24 37.50 -3.27
CA ARG A 65 -29.50 36.45 -3.98
C ARG A 65 -28.02 36.81 -4.13
N LEU A 66 -27.71 38.05 -4.51
CA LEU A 66 -26.35 38.57 -4.64
C LEU A 66 -25.60 38.56 -3.30
N LYS A 67 -26.24 39.04 -2.22
CA LYS A 67 -25.65 39.00 -0.87
C LYS A 67 -25.31 37.57 -0.43
N LYS A 68 -26.22 36.62 -0.68
CA LYS A 68 -25.98 35.20 -0.40
C LYS A 68 -24.80 34.66 -1.22
N MET A 69 -24.78 34.94 -2.52
CA MET A 69 -23.70 34.50 -3.41
C MET A 69 -22.35 35.09 -3.01
N TYR A 70 -22.31 36.38 -2.65
CA TYR A 70 -21.10 37.05 -2.18
C TYR A 70 -20.59 36.42 -0.88
N ALA A 71 -21.46 36.16 0.09
CA ALA A 71 -21.09 35.49 1.34
C ALA A 71 -20.52 34.08 1.09
N GLU A 72 -21.17 33.27 0.23
CA GLU A 72 -20.67 31.96 -0.16
C GLU A 72 -19.31 32.05 -0.87
N MET A 73 -19.16 32.95 -1.84
CA MET A 73 -17.92 33.14 -2.60
C MET A 73 -16.76 33.65 -1.72
N SER A 74 -17.03 34.57 -0.79
CA SER A 74 -16.05 35.08 0.16
C SER A 74 -15.53 33.95 1.05
N MET A 75 -16.43 33.14 1.60
CA MET A 75 -16.06 31.97 2.40
C MET A 75 -15.26 30.95 1.61
N GLN A 76 -15.62 30.68 0.34
CA GLN A 76 -14.85 29.78 -0.53
C GLN A 76 -13.41 30.29 -0.75
N THR A 77 -13.28 31.59 -1.00
CA THR A 77 -11.98 32.21 -1.27
C THR A 77 -11.06 32.16 -0.04
N GLU A 78 -11.60 32.40 1.16
CA GLU A 78 -10.85 32.29 2.41
C GLU A 78 -10.38 30.85 2.66
N LEU A 79 -11.28 29.87 2.51
CA LEU A 79 -10.96 28.45 2.68
C LEU A 79 -9.89 27.98 1.69
N LEU A 80 -9.94 28.45 0.44
CA LEU A 80 -8.94 28.11 -0.58
C LEU A 80 -7.59 28.77 -0.29
N LYS A 81 -7.56 30.03 0.15
CA LYS A 81 -6.33 30.73 0.57
C LYS A 81 -5.63 29.99 1.71
N GLU A 82 -6.38 29.50 2.69
CA GLU A 82 -5.83 28.71 3.78
C GLU A 82 -5.29 27.34 3.31
N ALA A 83 -5.92 26.74 2.29
CA ALA A 83 -5.50 25.46 1.74
C ALA A 83 -4.33 25.55 0.74
N LEU A 84 -4.05 26.73 0.18
CA LEU A 84 -3.05 26.98 -0.89
C LEU A 84 -1.59 26.74 -0.48
N GLY A 85 -1.32 26.41 0.79
CA GLY A 85 -0.01 25.88 1.22
C GLY A 85 0.26 24.43 0.82
N LYS A 86 -0.71 23.68 0.28
CA LYS A 86 -0.57 22.25 -0.03
C LYS A 86 -1.13 21.92 -1.42
N LYS A 87 -0.36 21.23 -2.26
CA LYS A 87 -0.80 20.78 -3.59
C LYS A 87 -1.92 19.73 -3.47
N LEU A 88 -3.18 20.14 -3.67
CA LEU A 88 -4.40 19.34 -3.48
C LEU A 88 -4.67 18.32 -4.59
N THR A 89 -3.82 17.30 -4.68
CA THR A 89 -3.88 16.30 -5.77
C THR A 89 -4.71 15.07 -5.44
N ARG A 90 -4.91 14.71 -4.16
CA ARG A 90 -5.55 13.44 -3.79
C ARG A 90 -6.98 13.65 -3.25
N PRO A 91 -7.98 12.85 -3.71
CA PRO A 91 -9.35 12.91 -3.19
C PRO A 91 -9.45 12.74 -1.66
N SER A 92 -8.61 11.90 -1.05
CA SER A 92 -8.58 11.71 0.40
C SER A 92 -8.18 12.98 1.17
N GLN A 93 -7.21 13.73 0.64
CA GLN A 93 -6.74 14.98 1.25
C GLN A 93 -7.81 16.08 1.14
N ARG A 94 -8.47 16.18 -0.02
CA ARG A 94 -9.58 17.11 -0.23
C ARG A 94 -10.73 16.84 0.73
N ARG A 95 -11.05 15.56 0.94
CA ARG A 95 -12.07 15.15 1.92
C ARG A 95 -11.69 15.53 3.35
N GLU A 96 -10.45 15.28 3.75
CA GLU A 96 -9.96 15.64 5.09
C GLU A 96 -10.05 17.16 5.34
N LEU A 97 -9.72 17.98 4.33
CA LEU A 97 -9.84 19.43 4.41
C LEU A 97 -11.28 19.91 4.46
N ALA A 98 -12.19 19.30 3.70
CA ALA A 98 -13.62 19.57 3.81
C ALA A 98 -14.12 19.29 5.23
N ALA A 99 -13.70 18.17 5.84
CA ALA A 99 -14.06 17.83 7.23
C ALA A 99 -13.50 18.84 8.24
N LYS A 100 -12.24 19.28 8.07
CA LYS A 100 -11.63 20.32 8.92
C LYS A 100 -12.36 21.66 8.78
N ALA A 101 -12.70 22.08 7.58
CA ALA A 101 -13.44 23.31 7.34
C ALA A 101 -14.80 23.30 8.04
N VAL A 102 -15.57 22.22 7.91
CA VAL A 102 -16.87 22.06 8.60
C VAL A 102 -16.68 22.13 10.13
N ALA A 103 -15.70 21.40 10.67
CA ALA A 103 -15.47 21.34 12.11
C ALA A 103 -14.94 22.65 12.72
N GLN A 104 -14.04 23.36 12.03
CA GLN A 104 -13.32 24.52 12.59
C GLN A 104 -13.98 25.86 12.27
N ARG A 105 -14.69 25.97 11.14
CA ARG A 105 -15.31 27.21 10.66
C ARG A 105 -16.84 27.17 10.68
N GLY A 106 -17.45 26.04 11.03
CA GLY A 106 -18.91 25.89 11.07
C GLY A 106 -19.58 26.02 9.70
N VAL A 107 -18.83 25.87 8.60
CA VAL A 107 -19.39 25.93 7.25
C VAL A 107 -20.26 24.72 6.95
N SER A 108 -21.29 24.90 6.11
CA SER A 108 -22.13 23.78 5.69
C SER A 108 -21.32 22.73 4.92
N ILE A 109 -21.70 21.45 5.05
CA ILE A 109 -21.07 20.33 4.32
C ILE A 109 -21.10 20.58 2.82
N ALA A 110 -22.22 21.09 2.29
CA ALA A 110 -22.39 21.40 0.88
C ALA A 110 -21.41 22.47 0.41
N LEU A 111 -21.20 23.54 1.20
CA LEU A 111 -20.24 24.58 0.89
C LEU A 111 -18.81 24.02 0.88
N ALA A 112 -18.41 23.29 1.93
CA ALA A 112 -17.08 22.69 2.03
C ALA A 112 -16.80 21.70 0.88
N CYS A 113 -17.78 20.86 0.53
CA CYS A 113 -17.69 19.91 -0.57
C CYS A 113 -17.49 20.62 -1.93
N ARG A 114 -18.25 21.69 -2.19
CA ARG A 114 -18.05 22.53 -3.40
C ARG A 114 -16.68 23.18 -3.42
N THR A 115 -16.23 23.76 -2.30
CA THR A 115 -14.93 24.43 -2.19
C THR A 115 -13.77 23.50 -2.52
N PHE A 116 -13.77 22.27 -1.98
CA PHE A 116 -12.66 21.33 -2.14
C PHE A 116 -12.85 20.33 -3.29
N GLY A 117 -13.95 20.42 -4.05
CA GLY A 117 -14.25 19.52 -5.17
C GLY A 117 -14.42 18.05 -4.73
N VAL A 118 -15.18 17.82 -3.67
CA VAL A 118 -15.51 16.49 -3.12
C VAL A 118 -17.02 16.28 -3.21
N SER A 119 -17.49 15.09 -3.57
CA SER A 119 -18.92 14.79 -3.51
C SER A 119 -19.39 14.66 -2.06
N GLU A 120 -20.62 15.07 -1.80
CA GLU A 120 -21.26 14.93 -0.50
C GLU A 120 -21.40 13.46 -0.04
N THR A 121 -21.51 12.52 -0.98
CA THR A 121 -21.49 11.08 -0.72
C THR A 121 -20.11 10.61 -0.23
N CYS A 122 -19.04 11.07 -0.89
CA CYS A 122 -17.66 10.77 -0.49
C CYS A 122 -17.34 11.37 0.89
N TYR A 123 -17.83 12.59 1.17
CA TYR A 123 -17.68 13.23 2.47
C TYR A 123 -18.30 12.40 3.60
N ARG A 124 -19.55 11.94 3.40
CA ARG A 124 -20.31 11.16 4.39
C ARG A 124 -19.88 9.70 4.51
N TYR A 125 -19.09 9.18 3.56
CA TYR A 125 -18.70 7.78 3.53
C TYR A 125 -17.78 7.40 4.71
N SER A 126 -18.29 6.78 5.76
CA SER A 126 -17.41 6.19 6.78
C SER A 126 -16.92 4.81 6.32
N PRO A 127 -15.62 4.52 6.41
CA PRO A 127 -15.14 3.16 6.21
C PRO A 127 -15.85 2.25 7.21
N GLN A 128 -16.47 1.18 6.72
CA GLN A 128 -16.92 0.13 7.61
C GLN A 128 -15.69 -0.55 8.20
N CYS A 129 -15.62 -0.65 9.53
CA CYS A 129 -14.63 -1.50 10.20
C CYS A 129 -14.96 -2.92 9.75
N ASN A 130 -14.16 -3.44 8.82
CA ASN A 130 -14.37 -4.76 8.28
C ASN A 130 -13.47 -5.69 9.10
N ALA A 131 -14.06 -6.70 9.74
CA ALA A 131 -13.36 -7.72 10.52
C ALA A 131 -12.17 -8.33 9.76
N ASP A 132 -12.24 -8.44 8.43
CA ASP A 132 -11.12 -8.85 7.58
C ASP A 132 -9.89 -7.94 7.72
N ASN A 133 -10.05 -6.62 7.92
CA ASN A 133 -8.92 -5.71 8.05
C ASN A 133 -8.17 -5.95 9.37
N GLU A 134 -8.91 -6.26 10.44
CA GLU A 134 -8.35 -6.64 11.73
C GLU A 134 -7.61 -7.98 11.60
N GLN A 135 -8.24 -8.97 10.94
CA GLN A 135 -7.58 -10.24 10.66
C GLN A 135 -6.31 -10.08 9.80
N ILE A 136 -6.34 -9.23 8.75
CA ILE A 136 -5.16 -8.91 7.95
C ILE A 136 -4.08 -8.27 8.83
N ALA A 137 -4.46 -7.35 9.73
CA ALA A 137 -3.51 -6.68 10.60
C ALA A 137 -2.84 -7.67 11.55
N ASP A 138 -3.60 -8.55 12.19
CA ASP A 138 -3.10 -9.56 13.11
C ASP A 138 -2.15 -10.54 12.42
N LEU A 139 -2.53 -11.04 11.24
CA LEU A 139 -1.67 -11.91 10.44
C LEU A 139 -0.38 -11.22 10.02
N LEU A 140 -0.45 -9.95 9.57
CA LEU A 140 0.75 -9.18 9.21
C LEU A 140 1.67 -8.97 10.40
N LEU A 141 1.13 -8.65 11.58
CA LEU A 141 1.91 -8.47 12.80
C LEU A 141 2.55 -9.78 13.25
N GLY A 142 1.80 -10.89 13.24
CA GLY A 142 2.32 -12.22 13.55
C GLY A 142 3.47 -12.62 12.61
N LEU A 143 3.27 -12.42 11.30
CA LEU A 143 4.29 -12.72 10.29
C LEU A 143 5.56 -11.90 10.46
N VAL A 144 5.44 -10.58 10.68
CA VAL A 144 6.63 -9.72 10.83
C VAL A 144 7.38 -10.01 12.14
N ARG A 145 6.70 -10.46 13.20
CA ARG A 145 7.34 -10.90 14.45
C ARG A 145 8.22 -12.13 14.24
N VAL A 146 7.70 -13.13 13.52
CA VAL A 146 8.41 -14.39 13.27
C VAL A 146 9.44 -14.23 12.13
N LYS A 147 9.07 -13.58 11.02
CA LYS A 147 9.89 -13.41 9.82
C LYS A 147 10.34 -11.95 9.67
N LYS A 148 11.23 -11.53 10.56
CA LYS A 148 11.70 -10.12 10.71
C LYS A 148 12.23 -9.47 9.42
N THR A 149 12.73 -10.27 8.49
CA THR A 149 13.32 -9.81 7.22
C THR A 149 12.33 -9.74 6.07
N TRP A 150 11.10 -10.20 6.26
CA TRP A 150 10.10 -10.19 5.22
C TRP A 150 9.50 -8.80 5.04
N GLY A 151 9.64 -8.26 3.83
CA GLY A 151 8.88 -7.08 3.40
C GLY A 151 7.47 -7.46 2.95
N PHE A 152 6.66 -6.42 2.70
CA PHE A 152 5.26 -6.55 2.26
C PHE A 152 5.03 -7.62 1.19
N GLY A 153 5.84 -7.64 0.11
CA GLY A 153 5.63 -8.56 -1.00
C GLY A 153 5.64 -10.03 -0.56
N ARG A 154 6.50 -10.40 0.39
CA ARG A 154 6.55 -11.76 0.90
C ARG A 154 5.41 -12.09 1.83
N CYS A 155 5.07 -11.18 2.75
CA CYS A 155 3.92 -11.37 3.62
C CYS A 155 2.64 -11.55 2.79
N PHE A 156 2.47 -10.72 1.75
CA PHE A 156 1.33 -10.84 0.84
C PHE A 156 1.32 -12.17 0.09
N LEU A 157 2.44 -12.58 -0.51
CA LEU A 157 2.53 -13.85 -1.22
C LEU A 157 2.30 -15.05 -0.30
N TYR A 158 2.77 -14.99 0.95
CA TYR A 158 2.52 -16.03 1.94
C TYR A 158 1.03 -16.17 2.24
N MET A 159 0.38 -15.06 2.60
CA MET A 159 -1.06 -15.07 2.87
C MET A 159 -1.87 -15.53 1.66
N ARG A 160 -1.44 -15.14 0.44
CA ARG A 160 -2.16 -15.44 -0.81
C ARG A 160 -1.96 -16.87 -1.29
N ASN A 161 -0.71 -17.33 -1.37
CA ASN A 161 -0.34 -18.57 -2.06
C ASN A 161 -0.10 -19.73 -1.09
N VAL A 162 0.24 -19.45 0.17
CA VAL A 162 0.49 -20.49 1.19
C VAL A 162 -0.72 -20.67 2.08
N GLN A 163 -1.28 -19.58 2.61
CA GLN A 163 -2.50 -19.64 3.44
C GLN A 163 -3.81 -19.61 2.63
N GLY A 164 -3.74 -19.25 1.33
CA GLY A 164 -4.90 -19.28 0.43
C GLY A 164 -5.88 -18.11 0.55
N HIS A 165 -5.53 -17.04 1.27
CA HIS A 165 -6.41 -15.88 1.43
C HIS A 165 -6.63 -15.14 0.10
N ARG A 166 -7.89 -14.94 -0.29
CA ARG A 166 -8.25 -14.30 -1.57
C ARG A 166 -8.28 -12.76 -1.56
N TRP A 167 -7.71 -12.12 -0.54
CA TRP A 167 -7.73 -10.67 -0.39
C TRP A 167 -7.02 -9.91 -1.53
N ASN A 168 -7.53 -8.71 -1.82
CA ASN A 168 -6.94 -7.84 -2.82
C ASN A 168 -5.61 -7.24 -2.34
N HIS A 169 -4.59 -7.28 -3.20
CA HIS A 169 -3.27 -6.71 -2.92
C HIS A 169 -3.30 -5.27 -2.41
N LYS A 170 -4.10 -4.38 -3.01
CA LYS A 170 -4.21 -2.96 -2.61
C LYS A 170 -4.76 -2.81 -1.19
N ARG A 171 -5.69 -3.70 -0.80
CA ARG A 171 -6.29 -3.72 0.53
C ARG A 171 -5.26 -4.09 1.59
N VAL A 172 -4.55 -5.20 1.38
CA VAL A 172 -3.50 -5.67 2.30
C VAL A 172 -2.37 -4.63 2.39
N TYR A 173 -1.96 -4.06 1.26
CA TYR A 173 -0.91 -3.03 1.24
C TYR A 173 -1.28 -1.78 2.04
N ARG A 174 -2.54 -1.37 1.97
CA ARG A 174 -3.04 -0.25 2.77
C ARG A 174 -2.91 -0.53 4.27
N VAL A 175 -3.39 -1.68 4.73
CA VAL A 175 -3.28 -2.09 6.15
C VAL A 175 -1.82 -2.18 6.59
N TYR A 176 -0.95 -2.79 5.77
CA TYR A 176 0.49 -2.85 6.03
C TYR A 176 1.14 -1.46 6.21
N ARG A 177 0.73 -0.48 5.42
CA ARG A 177 1.20 0.91 5.53
C ARG A 177 0.64 1.63 6.74
N GLU A 178 -0.63 1.40 7.09
CA GLU A 178 -1.27 1.94 8.29
C GLU A 178 -0.55 1.44 9.56
N LEU A 179 -0.13 0.17 9.57
CA LEU A 179 0.69 -0.43 10.64
C LEU A 179 2.17 0.02 10.63
N LYS A 180 2.59 0.85 9.65
CA LYS A 180 3.97 1.36 9.51
C LYS A 180 5.06 0.29 9.48
N LEU A 181 4.74 -0.91 9.00
CA LEU A 181 5.66 -2.07 8.97
C LEU A 181 6.74 -1.99 7.88
N ASN A 182 6.84 -0.88 7.15
CA ASN A 182 7.76 -0.76 6.03
C ASN A 182 9.21 -0.87 6.51
N LEU A 183 9.93 -1.87 5.98
CA LEU A 183 11.36 -2.02 6.21
C LEU A 183 12.10 -0.78 5.70
N ARG A 184 13.06 -0.28 6.49
CA ARG A 184 13.89 0.87 6.12
C ARG A 184 14.74 0.51 4.90
N ILE A 185 14.45 1.14 3.77
CA ILE A 185 15.26 0.99 2.55
C ILE A 185 16.46 1.93 2.66
N LYS A 186 17.67 1.37 2.75
CA LYS A 186 18.90 2.15 2.55
C LYS A 186 19.04 2.44 1.04
N LEU A 187 18.92 3.70 0.62
CA LEU A 187 19.23 4.07 -0.77
C LEU A 187 20.71 3.81 -1.03
N ARG A 188 21.00 2.87 -1.93
CA ARG A 188 22.35 2.67 -2.48
C ARG A 188 22.42 3.38 -3.83
N ARG A 189 23.59 3.96 -4.14
CA ARG A 189 23.88 4.48 -5.48
C ARG A 189 23.72 3.32 -6.48
N ARG A 190 22.76 3.41 -7.40
CA ARG A 190 22.57 2.39 -8.44
C ARG A 190 23.76 2.45 -9.38
N LEU A 191 24.64 1.45 -9.31
CA LEU A 191 25.66 1.23 -10.33
C LEU A 191 24.94 0.75 -11.60
N LYS A 192 25.24 1.36 -12.75
CA LYS A 192 24.87 0.77 -14.05
C LYS A 192 25.72 -0.48 -14.21
N ARG A 193 25.06 -1.64 -14.23
CA ARG A 193 25.66 -2.94 -14.52
C ARG A 193 25.06 -3.43 -15.82
N GLU A 194 25.86 -4.07 -16.66
CA GLU A 194 25.34 -4.80 -17.80
C GLU A 194 24.36 -5.87 -17.31
N LYS A 195 23.25 -6.05 -18.03
CA LYS A 195 22.28 -7.09 -17.72
C LYS A 195 22.97 -8.44 -18.01
N PRO A 196 23.19 -9.31 -17.01
CA PRO A 196 23.76 -10.62 -17.27
C PRO A 196 22.84 -11.40 -18.22
N GLU A 197 23.41 -12.30 -19.01
CA GLU A 197 22.64 -13.28 -19.77
C GLU A 197 21.79 -14.12 -18.80
N GLU A 198 20.55 -14.42 -19.23
CA GLU A 198 19.62 -15.18 -18.40
C GLU A 198 20.06 -16.65 -18.38
N LEU A 199 20.31 -17.19 -17.18
CA LEU A 199 20.52 -18.62 -17.00
C LEU A 199 19.25 -19.37 -17.40
N ALA A 200 19.37 -20.39 -18.23
CA ALA A 200 18.27 -21.30 -18.50
C ALA A 200 17.80 -21.96 -17.18
N VAL A 201 16.50 -21.93 -16.93
CA VAL A 201 15.88 -22.75 -15.87
C VAL A 201 15.69 -24.14 -16.47
N PRO A 202 16.14 -25.23 -15.83
CA PRO A 202 15.84 -26.57 -16.31
C PRO A 202 14.33 -26.82 -16.41
N ASP A 203 13.90 -27.78 -17.22
CA ASP A 203 12.48 -28.07 -17.44
C ASP A 203 11.89 -29.05 -16.41
N ALA A 204 12.75 -29.84 -15.76
CA ALA A 204 12.35 -30.87 -14.80
C ALA A 204 13.23 -30.85 -13.53
N PRO A 205 12.71 -31.33 -12.39
CA PRO A 205 13.52 -31.51 -11.18
C PRO A 205 14.67 -32.48 -11.44
N ASN A 206 15.74 -32.36 -10.65
CA ASN A 206 16.96 -33.19 -10.75
C ASN A 206 17.67 -33.14 -12.12
N MET A 207 17.39 -32.18 -13.00
CA MET A 207 18.25 -31.99 -14.17
C MET A 207 19.60 -31.38 -13.78
N VAL A 208 19.57 -30.28 -13.04
CA VAL A 208 20.78 -29.58 -12.59
C VAL A 208 20.62 -29.21 -11.11
N TRP A 209 21.60 -29.61 -10.31
CA TRP A 209 21.77 -29.07 -8.96
C TRP A 209 22.87 -28.02 -8.97
N SER A 210 22.71 -26.96 -8.20
CA SER A 210 23.77 -25.99 -7.94
C SER A 210 24.20 -26.09 -6.48
N MET A 211 25.50 -26.09 -6.22
CA MET A 211 26.01 -26.01 -4.86
C MET A 211 27.03 -24.90 -4.66
N ASP A 212 27.12 -24.44 -3.41
CA ASP A 212 27.93 -23.30 -3.00
C ASP A 212 28.33 -23.44 -1.53
N PHE A 213 29.51 -22.91 -1.19
CA PHE A 213 30.00 -22.86 0.17
C PHE A 213 29.77 -21.49 0.80
N MET A 214 29.42 -21.50 2.06
CA MET A 214 29.45 -20.31 2.91
C MET A 214 30.32 -20.56 4.13
N ALA A 215 30.72 -19.48 4.79
CA ALA A 215 31.36 -19.52 6.09
C ALA A 215 30.72 -18.51 7.03
N ASP A 216 30.75 -18.88 8.31
CA ASP A 216 30.35 -18.03 9.44
C ASP A 216 31.13 -18.41 10.70
N ARG A 217 30.83 -17.79 11.85
CA ARG A 217 31.53 -18.00 13.13
C ARG A 217 30.57 -18.29 14.28
N LEU A 218 31.02 -19.16 15.18
CA LEU A 218 30.37 -19.36 16.48
C LEU A 218 30.66 -18.16 17.42
N ALA A 219 29.93 -18.10 18.52
CA ALA A 219 30.10 -17.08 19.56
C ALA A 219 31.53 -17.06 20.14
N ASP A 220 32.20 -18.22 20.19
CA ASP A 220 33.59 -18.38 20.62
C ASP A 220 34.64 -18.01 19.56
N GLY A 221 34.21 -17.60 18.36
CA GLY A 221 35.06 -17.17 17.26
C GLY A 221 35.53 -18.30 16.33
N ARG A 222 35.28 -19.57 16.64
CA ARG A 222 35.60 -20.67 15.71
C ARG A 222 34.80 -20.53 14.42
N GLN A 223 35.51 -20.65 13.29
CA GLN A 223 34.91 -20.58 11.97
C GLN A 223 34.31 -21.94 11.59
N PHE A 224 33.11 -21.93 11.04
CA PHE A 224 32.48 -23.09 10.43
C PHE A 224 32.08 -22.81 8.98
N ARG A 225 31.81 -23.87 8.23
CA ARG A 225 31.42 -23.82 6.82
C ARG A 225 30.07 -24.48 6.63
N LEU A 226 29.36 -24.03 5.59
CA LEU A 226 28.11 -24.59 5.15
C LEU A 226 28.20 -24.96 3.67
N LEU A 227 27.73 -26.14 3.30
CA LEU A 227 27.47 -26.51 1.90
C LEU A 227 25.96 -26.42 1.65
N ASN A 228 25.58 -25.54 0.73
CA ASN A 228 24.22 -25.43 0.24
C ASN A 228 24.08 -26.24 -1.04
N VAL A 229 23.07 -27.11 -1.12
CA VAL A 229 22.71 -27.80 -2.36
C VAL A 229 21.29 -27.39 -2.75
N LEU A 230 21.11 -26.92 -3.98
CA LEU A 230 19.86 -26.37 -4.50
C LEU A 230 19.48 -27.06 -5.82
N ASP A 231 18.20 -27.37 -6.02
CA ASP A 231 17.65 -27.75 -7.32
C ASP A 231 17.33 -26.50 -8.16
N ASP A 232 17.93 -26.40 -9.35
CA ASP A 232 17.78 -25.23 -10.22
C ASP A 232 16.37 -25.11 -10.84
N PHE A 233 15.60 -26.19 -10.92
CA PHE A 233 14.24 -26.15 -11.48
C PHE A 233 13.30 -25.40 -10.55
N ASN A 234 13.08 -25.92 -9.34
CA ASN A 234 12.07 -25.44 -8.41
C ASN A 234 12.60 -24.54 -7.28
N ARG A 235 13.92 -24.30 -7.24
CA ARG A 235 14.60 -23.55 -6.16
C ARG A 235 14.46 -24.23 -4.81
N GLU A 236 14.36 -25.54 -4.78
CA GLU A 236 14.31 -26.28 -3.53
C GLU A 236 15.71 -26.44 -2.95
N GLY A 237 15.86 -26.08 -1.68
CA GLY A 237 17.08 -26.39 -0.95
C GLY A 237 17.06 -27.88 -0.59
N LEU A 238 17.96 -28.66 -1.17
CA LEU A 238 18.02 -30.10 -0.96
C LEU A 238 18.73 -30.43 0.35
N ARG A 239 19.76 -29.65 0.69
CA ARG A 239 20.51 -29.80 1.95
C ARG A 239 21.26 -28.53 2.31
N ILE A 240 21.43 -28.34 3.62
CA ILE A 240 22.46 -27.47 4.19
C ILE A 240 23.30 -28.35 5.11
N GLU A 241 24.54 -28.60 4.73
CA GLU A 241 25.49 -29.36 5.54
C GLU A 241 26.43 -28.41 6.26
N VAL A 242 26.52 -28.53 7.58
CA VAL A 242 27.33 -27.65 8.44
C VAL A 242 28.42 -28.45 9.14
N ASP A 243 29.65 -27.99 9.04
CA ASP A 243 30.79 -28.57 9.76
C ASP A 243 31.94 -27.55 9.87
N PHE A 244 32.92 -27.79 10.74
CA PHE A 244 34.12 -26.94 10.85
C PHE A 244 34.98 -27.03 9.58
N SER A 245 34.96 -28.20 8.93
CA SER A 245 35.61 -28.44 7.65
C SER A 245 34.72 -29.31 6.76
N LEU A 246 34.67 -29.00 5.47
CA LEU A 246 33.86 -29.74 4.49
C LEU A 246 34.78 -30.33 3.41
N PRO A 247 35.58 -31.36 3.74
CA PRO A 247 36.40 -32.05 2.75
C PRO A 247 35.53 -32.77 1.72
N ALA A 248 36.12 -33.13 0.59
CA ALA A 248 35.44 -33.80 -0.53
C ALA A 248 34.61 -35.02 -0.10
N GLU A 249 35.11 -35.83 0.85
CA GLU A 249 34.40 -37.01 1.36
C GLU A 249 33.09 -36.64 2.09
N ARG A 250 33.08 -35.52 2.82
CA ARG A 250 31.87 -35.02 3.51
C ARG A 250 30.86 -34.51 2.50
N VAL A 251 31.32 -33.85 1.44
CA VAL A 251 30.47 -33.40 0.32
C VAL A 251 29.85 -34.60 -0.39
N VAL A 252 30.66 -35.59 -0.78
CA VAL A 252 30.21 -36.83 -1.42
C VAL A 252 29.19 -37.57 -0.57
N ARG A 253 29.46 -37.75 0.74
CA ARG A 253 28.48 -38.35 1.65
C ARG A 253 27.18 -37.56 1.67
N SER A 254 27.27 -36.23 1.67
CA SER A 254 26.10 -35.38 1.70
C SER A 254 25.25 -35.52 0.44
N LEU A 255 25.88 -35.60 -0.73
CA LEU A 255 25.23 -35.80 -2.02
C LEU A 255 24.60 -37.19 -2.12
N ASN A 256 25.29 -38.25 -1.69
CA ASN A 256 24.74 -39.61 -1.67
C ASN A 256 23.44 -39.67 -0.86
N GLN A 257 23.42 -39.08 0.34
CA GLN A 257 22.22 -39.03 1.16
C GLN A 257 21.08 -38.27 0.48
N ILE A 258 21.37 -37.21 -0.31
CA ILE A 258 20.32 -36.54 -1.10
C ILE A 258 19.80 -37.45 -2.21
N ILE A 259 20.71 -38.13 -2.93
CA ILE A 259 20.37 -39.04 -4.02
C ILE A 259 19.47 -40.19 -3.52
N GLU A 260 19.69 -40.70 -2.31
CA GLU A 260 18.90 -41.79 -1.71
C GLU A 260 17.40 -41.47 -1.62
N TRP A 261 17.03 -40.27 -1.16
CA TRP A 261 15.61 -39.91 -1.00
C TRP A 261 15.03 -39.12 -2.17
N ARG A 262 15.86 -38.44 -2.96
CA ARG A 262 15.42 -37.53 -4.03
C ARG A 262 15.61 -38.08 -5.43
N GLY A 263 16.56 -38.98 -5.61
CA GLY A 263 17.07 -39.40 -6.91
C GLY A 263 18.28 -38.58 -7.37
N LYS A 264 18.92 -39.08 -8.43
CA LYS A 264 20.20 -38.59 -8.94
C LYS A 264 20.04 -37.43 -9.92
N PRO A 265 20.89 -36.38 -9.88
CA PRO A 265 20.86 -35.33 -10.88
C PRO A 265 21.55 -35.74 -12.18
N LEU A 266 21.25 -35.07 -13.30
CA LEU A 266 22.04 -35.23 -14.54
C LEU A 266 23.36 -34.46 -14.47
N ALA A 267 23.34 -33.26 -13.89
CA ALA A 267 24.51 -32.44 -13.73
C ALA A 267 24.51 -31.68 -12.40
N ILE A 268 25.70 -31.34 -11.94
CA ILE A 268 25.93 -30.48 -10.78
C ILE A 268 26.78 -29.30 -11.22
N ARG A 269 26.29 -28.10 -10.96
CA ARG A 269 26.99 -26.84 -11.19
C ARG A 269 27.78 -26.45 -9.94
N VAL A 270 29.06 -26.17 -10.13
CA VAL A 270 30.00 -25.80 -9.06
C VAL A 270 30.84 -24.60 -9.47
N ASP A 271 31.33 -23.87 -8.48
CA ASP A 271 32.39 -22.89 -8.72
C ASP A 271 33.76 -23.58 -8.87
N ASN A 272 34.80 -22.80 -9.20
CA ASN A 272 36.17 -23.32 -9.30
C ASN A 272 36.89 -23.32 -7.94
N GLY A 273 36.16 -23.38 -6.83
CA GLY A 273 36.76 -23.48 -5.50
C GLY A 273 37.64 -24.73 -5.40
N PRO A 274 38.79 -24.66 -4.70
CA PRO A 274 39.69 -25.79 -4.53
C PRO A 274 39.01 -27.03 -3.92
N GLU A 275 37.91 -26.84 -3.21
CA GLU A 275 37.07 -27.89 -2.65
C GLU A 275 36.40 -28.77 -3.73
N TYR A 276 36.02 -28.18 -4.87
CA TYR A 276 35.35 -28.85 -5.99
C TYR A 276 36.30 -29.37 -7.07
N VAL A 277 37.58 -28.98 -7.00
CA VAL A 277 38.66 -29.46 -7.88
C VAL A 277 39.35 -30.70 -7.29
N SER A 278 38.91 -31.18 -6.13
CA SER A 278 39.43 -32.41 -5.55
C SER A 278 39.13 -33.63 -6.43
N SER A 279 40.14 -34.47 -6.69
CA SER A 279 40.02 -35.68 -7.52
C SER A 279 38.86 -36.58 -7.07
N LYS A 280 38.63 -36.66 -5.76
CA LYS A 280 37.58 -37.49 -5.15
C LYS A 280 36.17 -37.11 -5.60
N LEU A 281 35.85 -35.82 -5.72
CA LEU A 281 34.51 -35.40 -6.16
C LEU A 281 34.31 -35.69 -7.65
N VAL A 282 35.35 -35.48 -8.46
CA VAL A 282 35.35 -35.78 -9.89
C VAL A 282 35.17 -37.28 -10.11
N GLU A 283 35.99 -38.11 -9.47
CA GLU A 283 35.90 -39.57 -9.53
C GLU A 283 34.52 -40.08 -9.06
N TRP A 284 33.97 -39.49 -8.00
CA TRP A 284 32.63 -39.84 -7.54
C TRP A 284 31.55 -39.48 -8.58
N ALA A 285 31.62 -38.28 -9.17
CA ALA A 285 30.65 -37.82 -10.15
C ALA A 285 30.71 -38.69 -11.43
N GLU A 286 31.91 -39.03 -11.88
CA GLU A 286 32.11 -39.96 -13.00
C GLU A 286 31.51 -41.35 -12.71
N ARG A 287 31.77 -41.91 -11.53
CA ARG A 287 31.18 -43.20 -11.12
C ARG A 287 29.65 -43.15 -11.04
N GLN A 288 29.08 -42.02 -10.62
CA GLN A 288 27.64 -41.82 -10.58
C GLN A 288 27.06 -41.45 -11.95
N GLY A 289 27.88 -41.16 -12.96
CA GLY A 289 27.41 -40.65 -14.26
C GLY A 289 26.73 -39.27 -14.14
N ILE A 290 27.26 -38.40 -13.29
CA ILE A 290 26.79 -37.02 -13.07
C ILE A 290 27.80 -36.07 -13.71
N ALA A 291 27.36 -35.16 -14.57
CA ALA A 291 28.24 -34.16 -15.16
C ALA A 291 28.58 -33.03 -14.17
N LEU A 292 29.87 -32.73 -13.96
CA LEU A 292 30.30 -31.55 -13.19
C LEU A 292 30.49 -30.35 -14.13
N ASN A 293 29.61 -29.36 -13.97
CA ASN A 293 29.61 -28.14 -14.76
C ASN A 293 30.29 -27.00 -13.99
N TYR A 294 31.56 -26.75 -14.28
CA TYR A 294 32.33 -25.65 -13.70
C TYR A 294 31.93 -24.32 -14.32
N ILE A 295 31.73 -23.29 -13.49
CA ILE A 295 31.55 -21.92 -13.98
C ILE A 295 32.86 -21.36 -14.55
N GLN A 296 32.76 -20.35 -15.40
CA GLN A 296 33.92 -19.64 -15.92
C GLN A 296 34.55 -18.77 -14.80
N PRO A 297 35.89 -18.77 -14.67
CA PRO A 297 36.58 -17.87 -13.74
C PRO A 297 36.14 -16.41 -13.93
N GLY A 298 35.79 -15.74 -12.82
CA GLY A 298 35.33 -14.36 -12.84
C GLY A 298 33.87 -14.15 -13.27
N LYS A 299 33.08 -15.21 -13.49
CA LYS A 299 31.64 -15.12 -13.84
C LYS A 299 30.70 -15.76 -12.79
N PRO A 300 30.62 -15.19 -11.57
CA PRO A 300 29.72 -15.67 -10.51
C PRO A 300 28.25 -15.75 -10.94
N GLN A 301 27.85 -14.91 -11.91
CA GLN A 301 26.48 -14.88 -12.43
C GLN A 301 26.04 -16.22 -13.03
N GLN A 302 26.97 -17.08 -13.44
CA GLN A 302 26.64 -18.42 -13.93
C GLN A 302 26.14 -19.36 -12.83
N ASN A 303 26.34 -19.03 -11.56
CA ASN A 303 25.82 -19.74 -10.39
C ASN A 303 24.76 -18.91 -9.63
N ALA A 304 24.10 -17.96 -10.30
CA ALA A 304 23.26 -16.94 -9.64
C ALA A 304 22.10 -17.52 -8.79
N TYR A 305 21.66 -18.74 -9.09
CA TYR A 305 20.57 -19.39 -8.36
C TYR A 305 20.97 -19.76 -6.93
N VAL A 306 22.07 -20.50 -6.78
CA VAL A 306 22.58 -20.82 -5.45
C VAL A 306 23.14 -19.58 -4.77
N GLU A 307 23.75 -18.62 -5.48
CA GLU A 307 24.20 -17.36 -4.85
C GLU A 307 23.04 -16.58 -4.23
N ARG A 308 21.90 -16.49 -4.94
CA ARG A 308 20.69 -15.87 -4.42
C ARG A 308 20.11 -16.64 -3.24
N TYR A 309 20.23 -17.97 -3.27
CA TYR A 309 19.87 -18.84 -2.15
C TYR A 309 20.80 -18.60 -0.95
N SER A 310 22.12 -18.68 -1.10
CA SER A 310 23.13 -18.37 -0.09
C SER A 310 22.89 -17.00 0.55
N ARG A 311 22.53 -15.97 -0.24
CA ARG A 311 22.12 -14.66 0.30
C ARG A 311 20.85 -14.72 1.14
N THR A 312 19.88 -15.54 0.76
CA THR A 312 18.67 -15.79 1.53
C THR A 312 18.99 -16.50 2.85
N VAL A 313 19.81 -17.55 2.81
CA VAL A 313 20.28 -18.29 3.99
C VAL A 313 20.97 -17.33 4.95
N ARG A 314 21.88 -16.49 4.46
CA ARG A 314 22.58 -15.49 5.28
C ARG A 314 21.64 -14.51 5.96
N HIS A 315 20.82 -13.81 5.19
CA HIS A 315 20.00 -12.72 5.74
C HIS A 315 18.80 -13.19 6.56
N GLU A 316 18.24 -14.36 6.26
CA GLU A 316 17.00 -14.84 6.89
C GLU A 316 17.24 -15.89 7.96
N TRP A 317 18.47 -16.37 8.09
CA TRP A 317 18.88 -17.28 9.14
C TRP A 317 20.16 -16.80 9.78
N LEU A 318 21.33 -16.95 9.14
CA LEU A 318 22.61 -16.72 9.84
C LEU A 318 22.73 -15.36 10.54
N ASP A 319 22.37 -14.26 9.88
CA ASP A 319 22.42 -12.89 10.43
C ASP A 319 21.47 -12.66 11.63
N LEU A 320 20.54 -13.60 11.90
CA LEU A 320 19.53 -13.48 12.96
C LEU A 320 19.89 -14.23 14.25
N TYR A 321 20.93 -15.05 14.23
CA TYR A 321 21.31 -15.93 15.34
C TYR A 321 22.76 -15.71 15.75
N ILE A 322 23.05 -16.01 17.01
CA ILE A 322 24.40 -16.17 17.55
C ILE A 322 24.45 -17.62 18.01
N PHE A 323 25.36 -18.41 17.46
CA PHE A 323 25.42 -19.86 17.69
C PHE A 323 26.54 -20.23 18.66
N ASP A 324 26.24 -21.13 19.59
CA ASP A 324 27.22 -21.58 20.58
C ASP A 324 27.86 -22.92 20.20
N SER A 325 27.18 -23.74 19.40
CA SER A 325 27.67 -25.06 18.99
C SER A 325 27.32 -25.41 17.54
N ILE A 326 28.14 -26.26 16.91
CA ILE A 326 27.91 -26.66 15.53
C ILE A 326 26.67 -27.57 15.36
N THR A 327 26.34 -28.34 16.39
CA THR A 327 25.14 -29.17 16.45
C THR A 327 23.90 -28.28 16.39
N GLU A 328 23.86 -27.21 17.19
CA GLU A 328 22.80 -26.21 17.15
C GLU A 328 22.68 -25.59 15.75
N VAL A 329 23.80 -25.22 15.11
CA VAL A 329 23.75 -24.70 13.73
C VAL A 329 23.09 -25.70 12.79
N GLN A 330 23.49 -26.97 12.81
CA GLN A 330 22.93 -28.01 11.92
C GLN A 330 21.43 -28.26 12.18
N GLU A 331 21.00 -28.25 13.45
CA GLU A 331 19.59 -28.41 13.82
C GLU A 331 18.74 -27.26 13.27
N ILE A 332 19.17 -26.01 13.50
CA ILE A 332 18.43 -24.83 13.02
C ILE A 332 18.50 -24.77 11.48
N ALA A 333 19.61 -25.16 10.85
CA ALA A 333 19.73 -25.27 9.40
C ALA A 333 18.64 -26.18 8.82
N THR A 334 18.43 -27.33 9.45
CA THR A 334 17.45 -28.34 9.03
C THR A 334 16.02 -27.82 9.16
N GLN A 335 15.68 -27.20 10.29
CA GLN A 335 14.37 -26.57 10.51
C GLN A 335 14.11 -25.41 9.54
N TRP A 336 15.13 -24.59 9.30
CA TRP A 336 15.06 -23.48 8.37
C TRP A 336 14.90 -23.95 6.93
N LEU A 337 15.60 -25.01 6.52
CA LEU A 337 15.48 -25.61 5.20
C LEU A 337 14.07 -26.12 4.93
N TRP A 338 13.47 -26.79 5.92
CA TRP A 338 12.08 -27.22 5.83
C TRP A 338 11.14 -26.03 5.62
N THR A 339 11.30 -24.99 6.43
CA THR A 339 10.54 -23.73 6.33
C THR A 339 10.72 -23.07 4.96
N TYR A 340 11.95 -23.02 4.46
CA TYR A 340 12.29 -22.45 3.15
C TYR A 340 11.55 -23.18 2.02
N ASN A 341 11.50 -24.51 2.07
CA ASN A 341 10.87 -25.31 1.03
C ASN A 341 9.34 -25.34 1.11
N HIS A 342 8.76 -25.31 2.32
CA HIS A 342 7.34 -25.55 2.53
C HIS A 342 6.51 -24.29 2.78
N GLU A 343 7.10 -23.29 3.42
CA GLU A 343 6.38 -22.09 3.86
C GLU A 343 6.82 -20.82 3.13
N ARG A 344 8.09 -20.71 2.74
CA ARG A 344 8.63 -19.45 2.22
C ARG A 344 8.23 -19.24 0.75
N PRO A 345 7.48 -18.17 0.43
CA PRO A 345 7.20 -17.80 -0.95
C PRO A 345 8.48 -17.41 -1.68
N ASN A 346 8.66 -17.89 -2.91
CA ASN A 346 9.83 -17.58 -3.71
C ASN A 346 9.44 -16.83 -4.99
N MET A 347 9.84 -15.55 -5.06
CA MET A 347 9.52 -14.69 -6.21
C MET A 347 10.15 -15.16 -7.52
N GLY A 348 11.25 -15.93 -7.47
CA GLY A 348 11.88 -16.49 -8.67
C GLY A 348 11.05 -17.60 -9.33
N ILE A 349 10.01 -18.09 -8.67
CA ILE A 349 9.10 -19.13 -9.16
C ILE A 349 7.64 -18.68 -9.11
N GLY A 350 7.37 -17.37 -9.19
CA GLY A 350 6.00 -16.84 -9.20
C GLY A 350 5.38 -16.63 -7.82
N GLY A 351 6.17 -16.72 -6.75
CA GLY A 351 5.70 -16.45 -5.39
C GLY A 351 5.03 -17.62 -4.70
N ILE A 352 5.12 -18.83 -5.25
CA ILE A 352 4.79 -20.09 -4.57
C ILE A 352 6.02 -20.64 -3.84
N THR A 353 5.85 -21.68 -3.03
CA THR A 353 6.96 -22.34 -2.34
C THR A 353 7.65 -23.37 -3.26
N PRO A 354 8.93 -23.69 -3.03
CA PRO A 354 9.61 -24.72 -3.81
C PRO A 354 8.87 -26.07 -3.83
N ALA A 355 8.30 -26.48 -2.69
CA ALA A 355 7.51 -27.70 -2.59
C ALA A 355 6.20 -27.62 -3.40
N GLN A 356 5.53 -26.46 -3.42
CA GLN A 356 4.36 -26.27 -4.28
C GLN A 356 4.71 -26.39 -5.76
N LYS A 357 5.83 -25.79 -6.19
CA LYS A 357 6.29 -25.91 -7.58
C LYS A 357 6.61 -27.35 -7.96
N LEU A 358 7.23 -28.11 -7.07
CA LEU A 358 7.49 -29.53 -7.30
C LEU A 358 6.18 -30.31 -7.51
N LYS A 359 5.19 -30.09 -6.65
CA LYS A 359 3.87 -30.74 -6.74
C LYS A 359 3.07 -30.36 -7.99
N MET A 360 3.37 -29.23 -8.62
CA MET A 360 2.73 -28.81 -9.87
C MET A 360 3.38 -29.45 -11.11
N ALA A 361 4.60 -29.97 -10.96
CA ALA A 361 5.37 -30.59 -12.03
C ALA A 361 5.32 -32.13 -12.01
N ALA A 362 4.96 -32.71 -10.87
CA ALA A 362 4.57 -34.11 -10.72
C ALA A 362 3.09 -34.28 -11.11
#